data_AF-A0A938UWB1-F1
#
_entry.id   AF-A0A938UWB1-F1
#
_cell.length_a   1.000
_cell.length_b   1.000
_cell.length_c   1.000
_cell.angle_alpha   90.00
_cell.angle_beta   90.00
_cell.angle_gamma   90.00
#
_symmetry.space_group_name_H-M   'P 1'
#
loop_
_entity.id
_entity.type
_entity.pdbx_description
1 polymer ?
#
loop_
_entity_poly.entity_id
_entity_poly.type
_entity_poly.pdbx_seq_one_letter_code
_entity_poly.pdbx_strand_id
1 'polypeptide(L)' 'RTSTFALTNATFPYILQIADQGYQKALAENETLRRGLNLIEGEIVCEGVANSFGMSCTVNPFSPVLENPHSI' A
#
# COMPACT_ATOMS: atom_id res chain seq x y z
N ARG A 1 6.02 24.46 -12.26
CA ARG A 1 4.65 24.16 -12.79
C ARG A 1 4.58 22.81 -13.49
N THR A 2 5.63 22.37 -14.18
CA THR A 2 5.71 21.06 -14.85
C THR A 2 5.55 19.87 -13.89
N SER A 3 6.19 19.89 -12.72
CA SER A 3 6.18 18.76 -11.77
C SER A 3 4.79 18.43 -11.21
N THR A 4 3.96 19.46 -10.97
CA THR A 4 2.58 19.24 -10.49
C THR A 4 1.75 18.50 -11.54
N PHE A 5 1.78 18.93 -12.80
CA PHE A 5 1.05 18.25 -13.86
C PHE A 5 1.54 16.82 -14.08
N ALA A 6 2.85 16.60 -14.07
CA ALA A 6 3.42 15.27 -14.21
C ALA A 6 2.99 14.34 -13.06
N LEU A 7 3.08 14.82 -11.81
CA LEU A 7 2.70 14.04 -10.64
C LEU A 7 1.19 13.76 -10.61
N THR A 8 0.35 14.77 -10.83
CA THR A 8 -1.10 14.59 -10.84
C THR A 8 -1.51 13.61 -11.93
N ASN A 9 -0.95 13.71 -13.15
CA ASN A 9 -1.27 12.74 -14.20
C ASN A 9 -0.90 11.30 -13.82
N ALA A 10 0.20 11.10 -13.08
CA ALA A 10 0.62 9.80 -12.59
C ALA A 10 -0.24 9.29 -11.42
N THR A 11 -0.71 10.17 -10.54
CA THR A 11 -1.49 9.78 -9.34
C THR A 11 -3.00 9.74 -9.57
N PHE A 12 -3.51 10.46 -10.57
CA PHE A 12 -4.94 10.62 -10.82
C PHE A 12 -5.70 9.28 -11.02
N PRO A 13 -5.19 8.29 -11.77
CA PRO A 13 -5.87 7.00 -11.90
C PRO A 13 -6.08 6.29 -10.56
N TYR A 14 -5.10 6.37 -9.65
CA TYR A 14 -5.18 5.77 -8.33
C TYR A 14 -6.20 6.48 -7.43
N ILE A 15 -6.24 7.81 -7.52
CA ILE A 15 -7.21 8.63 -6.77
C ILE A 15 -8.64 8.29 -7.21
N LEU A 16 -8.89 8.18 -8.53
CA LEU A 16 -10.19 7.78 -9.05
C LEU A 16 -10.59 6.38 -8.57
N GLN A 17 -9.67 5.41 -8.63
CA GLN A 17 -9.97 4.05 -8.17
C GLN A 17 -10.37 4.03 -6.69
N ILE A 18 -9.64 4.74 -5.82
CA ILE A 18 -9.97 4.84 -4.40
C ILE A 18 -11.32 5.54 -4.19
N ALA A 19 -11.61 6.59 -4.96
CA ALA A 19 -12.86 7.32 -4.87
C ALA A 19 -14.08 6.47 -5.27
N ASP A 20 -13.95 5.67 -6.34
CA ASP A 20 -15.04 4.84 -6.87
C ASP A 20 -15.26 3.56 -6.06
N GLN A 21 -14.19 2.94 -5.55
CA GLN A 21 -14.24 1.60 -4.94
C GLN A 21 -14.09 1.60 -3.41
N GLY A 22 -13.61 2.72 -2.84
CA GLY A 22 -13.10 2.74 -1.47
C GLY A 22 -11.72 2.09 -1.34
N TYR A 23 -11.01 2.40 -0.26
CA TYR A 23 -9.62 1.98 -0.09
C TYR A 23 -9.46 0.45 0.05
N GLN A 24 -10.40 -0.25 0.71
CA GLN A 24 -10.29 -1.69 0.95
C GLN A 24 -10.29 -2.49 -0.35
N LYS A 25 -11.27 -2.20 -1.22
CA LYS A 25 -11.39 -2.84 -2.52
C LYS A 25 -10.27 -2.42 -3.46
N ALA A 26 -9.93 -1.13 -3.49
CA ALA A 26 -8.83 -0.63 -4.31
C ALA A 26 -7.48 -1.28 -3.93
N LEU A 27 -7.19 -1.47 -2.64
CA LEU A 27 -5.96 -2.13 -2.17
C LEU A 27 -5.95 -3.64 -2.44
N ALA A 28 -7.12 -4.30 -2.41
CA ALA A 28 -7.23 -5.71 -2.74
C ALA A 28 -7.01 -5.97 -4.25
N GLU A 29 -7.51 -5.09 -5.11
CA GLU A 29 -7.47 -5.24 -6.57
C GLU A 29 -6.20 -4.66 -7.22
N ASN A 30 -5.57 -3.66 -6.62
CA ASN A 30 -4.41 -2.97 -7.19
C ASN A 30 -3.14 -3.20 -6.38
N GLU A 31 -2.25 -4.04 -6.91
CA GLU A 31 -0.96 -4.35 -6.27
C GLU A 31 -0.09 -3.10 -6.04
N THR A 32 -0.09 -2.14 -6.97
CA THR A 32 0.73 -0.92 -6.85
C THR A 32 0.26 -0.08 -5.67
N LEU A 33 -1.05 0.10 -5.50
CA LEU A 33 -1.62 0.78 -4.33
C LEU A 33 -1.25 0.04 -3.04
N ARG A 34 -1.39 -1.28 -3.06
CA ARG A 34 -1.06 -2.12 -1.90
C ARG A 34 0.39 -2.01 -1.46
N ARG A 35 1.33 -2.01 -2.41
CA ARG A 35 2.76 -1.82 -2.12
C ARG A 35 3.08 -0.43 -1.55
N GLY A 36 2.23 0.56 -1.83
CA GLY A 36 2.34 1.92 -1.27
C GLY A 36 1.76 2.09 0.13
N LEU A 37 1.13 1.05 0.72
CA LEU A 37 0.51 1.13 2.04
C LEU A 37 1.56 1.06 3.15
N ASN A 38 1.59 2.08 4.01
CA ASN A 38 2.52 2.14 5.15
C ASN A 38 1.84 1.90 6.51
N LEU A 39 0.59 2.34 6.66
CA LEU A 39 -0.17 2.29 7.91
C LEU A 39 -1.63 1.96 7.60
N ILE A 40 -2.25 1.12 8.44
CA ILE A 40 -3.68 0.84 8.39
C ILE A 40 -4.20 0.56 9.81
N GLU A 41 -5.36 1.12 10.17
CA GLU A 41 -5.99 0.93 11.49
C GLU A 41 -5.05 1.16 12.70
N GLY A 42 -4.09 2.08 12.58
CA GLY A 42 -3.13 2.39 13.65
C GLY A 42 -1.88 1.50 13.67
N GLU A 43 -1.80 0.49 12.82
CA GLU A 43 -0.68 -0.44 12.72
C GLU A 43 0.23 -0.11 11.54
N ILE A 44 1.55 -0.22 11.73
CA ILE A 44 2.54 -0.07 10.66
C ILE A 44 2.62 -1.39 9.89
N VAL A 45 2.49 -1.33 8.56
CA VAL A 45 2.56 -2.50 7.67
C VAL A 45 3.71 -2.43 6.67
N CYS A 46 4.48 -1.35 6.70
CA CYS A 46 5.70 -1.19 5.90
C CYS A 46 6.93 -1.37 6.78
N GLU A 47 7.70 -2.41 6.49
CA GLU A 47 8.90 -2.79 7.24
C GLU A 47 9.95 -1.68 7.26
N GLY A 48 10.15 -0.97 6.15
CA GLY A 48 11.11 0.15 6.10
C GLY A 48 10.76 1.28 7.04
N VAL A 49 9.47 1.56 7.23
CA VAL A 49 8.99 2.56 8.19
C VAL A 49 9.22 2.06 9.61
N ALA A 50 8.79 0.85 9.92
CA ALA A 50 8.97 0.23 11.23
C ALA A 50 10.45 0.24 11.68
N ASN A 51 11.36 -0.19 10.80
CA ASN A 51 12.80 -0.23 11.06
C ASN A 51 13.40 1.17 11.27
N SER A 52 12.94 2.19 10.53
CA SER A 52 13.44 3.56 10.67
C SER A 52 13.08 4.19 12.02
N PHE A 53 11.95 3.77 12.61
CA PHE A 53 11.44 4.31 13.87
C PHE A 53 11.58 3.35 15.07
N GLY A 54 12.17 2.15 14.88
CA GLY A 54 12.30 1.14 15.93
C GLY A 54 10.95 0.62 16.43
N MET A 55 9.93 0.59 15.57
CA MET A 55 8.57 0.19 15.89
C MET A 55 8.27 -1.22 15.36
N SER A 56 7.18 -1.84 15.84
CA SER A 56 6.71 -3.12 15.33
C SER A 56 6.07 -2.97 13.95
N CYS A 57 6.40 -3.89 13.03
CA CYS A 57 5.70 -4.05 11.76
C CYS A 57 4.70 -5.21 11.85
N THR A 58 3.49 -4.99 11.37
CA THR A 58 2.45 -6.00 11.22
C THR A 58 2.31 -6.40 9.74
N VAL A 59 1.56 -7.48 9.49
CA VAL A 59 1.33 -7.99 8.13
C VAL A 59 0.29 -7.11 7.44
N ASN A 60 0.59 -6.69 6.20
CA ASN A 60 -0.39 -5.98 5.38
C ASN A 60 -1.61 -6.88 5.09
N PRO A 61 -2.82 -6.52 5.54
CA PRO A 61 -4.01 -7.37 5.43
C PRO A 61 -4.53 -7.53 3.99
N PHE A 62 -4.09 -6.67 3.07
CA PHE A 62 -4.46 -6.73 1.66
C PHE A 62 -3.44 -7.50 0.81
N SER A 63 -2.31 -7.90 1.38
CA SER A 63 -1.33 -8.75 0.70
C SER A 63 -1.92 -10.12 0.43
N PRO A 64 -1.69 -10.70 -0.77
CA PRO A 64 -2.08 -12.07 -0.99
C PRO A 64 -1.25 -12.91 -0.02
N VAL A 65 -1.87 -13.89 0.63
CA VAL A 65 -1.14 -14.85 1.47
C VAL A 65 -0.10 -15.51 0.55
N LEU A 66 1.16 -15.13 0.70
CA LEU A 66 2.25 -15.92 0.16
C LEU A 66 2.27 -17.19 1.00
N GLU A 67 1.73 -18.29 0.46
CA GLU A 67 2.11 -19.61 0.96
C GLU A 67 3.63 -19.67 0.88
N ASN A 68 4.30 -19.65 2.04
CA ASN A 68 5.74 -19.82 2.13
C ASN A 68 6.11 -21.19 1.54
N PRO A 69 6.83 -21.29 0.40
CA PRO A 69 7.19 -22.60 -0.16
C PRO A 69 8.46 -23.20 0.46
N HIS A 70 8.92 -22.72 1.63
CA HIS A 70 10.14 -23.24 2.25
C HIS A 70 9.95 -23.55 3.73
N SER A 71 9.16 -24.60 3.98
CA SER A 71 9.44 -25.56 5.06
C SER A 71 10.08 -26.80 4.42
N ILE A 72 11.41 -26.86 4.39
CA ILE A 72 12.19 -28.11 4.33
C ILE A 72 13.39 -27.92 5.25
#